data_AF-A0A0B1SS93-F1
#
_entry.id   AF-A0A0B1SS93-F1
#
_cell.length_a   1.000
_cell.length_b   1.000
_cell.length_c   1.000
_cell.angle_alpha   90.00
_cell.angle_beta   90.00
_cell.angle_gamma   90.00
#
_symmetry.space_group_name_H-M   'P 1'
#
loop_
_entity.id
_entity.type
_entity.pdbx_description
1 polymer ?
#
loop_
_entity_poly.entity_id
_entity_poly.type
_entity_poly.pdbx_seq_one_letter_code
_entity_poly.pdbx_strand_id
1 'polypeptide(L)'
;MQLTLGTTAVESLNACACVFLGQSEAALLIRPYLEKQTASELHAIMTSGFSCIAGSLFAAYVSFGACPKYLLSSTIMSAPGSLACSKIMFPEVEETQIKTTTDLELPPCEDSNPVECISNGAMAGMHLVVAIAANLVALLAFLGLVDSILLYFGDLIGQGPWSLE
;
A
#
# COMPACT_ATOMS: atom_id res chain seq x y z
N MET A 1 -17.98 -2.86 0.41
CA MET A 1 -17.74 -1.75 -0.53
C MET A 1 -18.48 -1.97 -1.84
N GLN A 2 -18.41 -3.16 -2.43
CA GLN A 2 -19.24 -3.55 -3.58
C GLN A 2 -20.72 -3.16 -3.49
N LEU A 3 -21.42 -3.47 -2.39
CA LEU A 3 -22.84 -3.12 -2.23
C LEU A 3 -23.10 -1.60 -2.07
N THR A 4 -22.16 -0.86 -1.49
CA THR A 4 -22.36 0.56 -1.15
C THR A 4 -21.87 1.51 -2.24
N LEU A 5 -20.75 1.16 -2.89
CA LEU A 5 -20.09 1.96 -3.93
C LEU A 5 -20.35 1.43 -5.35
N GLY A 6 -20.89 0.22 -5.49
CA GLY A 6 -21.08 -0.42 -6.80
C GLY A 6 -19.79 -0.90 -7.47
N THR A 7 -18.67 -0.90 -6.73
CA THR A 7 -17.35 -1.37 -7.18
C THR A 7 -17.32 -2.89 -7.35
N THR A 8 -16.40 -3.40 -8.16
CA THR A 8 -16.33 -4.84 -8.41
C THR A 8 -15.81 -5.63 -7.22
N ALA A 9 -16.02 -6.94 -7.23
CA ALA A 9 -15.64 -7.82 -6.11
C ALA A 9 -14.12 -7.79 -5.87
N VAL A 10 -13.33 -7.74 -6.95
CA VAL A 10 -11.86 -7.79 -6.90
C VAL A 10 -11.27 -6.50 -6.33
N GLU A 11 -11.66 -5.33 -6.86
CA GLU A 11 -11.14 -4.04 -6.36
C GLU A 11 -11.62 -3.76 -4.92
N SER A 12 -12.86 -4.17 -4.60
CA SER A 12 -13.39 -4.05 -3.24
C SER A 12 -12.65 -4.96 -2.25
N LEU A 13 -12.33 -6.19 -2.66
CA LEU A 13 -11.56 -7.12 -1.85
C LEU A 13 -10.14 -6.58 -1.63
N ASN A 14 -9.49 -6.10 -2.68
CA ASN A 14 -8.16 -5.52 -2.58
C ASN A 14 -8.14 -4.30 -1.66
N ALA A 15 -9.09 -3.38 -1.80
CA ALA A 15 -9.18 -2.21 -0.92
C ALA A 15 -9.38 -2.59 0.56
N CYS A 16 -10.19 -3.61 0.84
CA CYS A 16 -10.34 -4.15 2.20
C CYS A 16 -9.06 -4.86 2.68
N ALA A 17 -8.39 -5.62 1.80
CA ALA A 17 -7.16 -6.33 2.12
C ALA A 17 -6.03 -5.36 2.47
N CYS A 18 -5.89 -4.26 1.73
CA CYS A 18 -4.92 -3.19 1.98
C CYS A 18 -5.05 -2.53 3.37
N VAL A 19 -6.16 -2.73 4.09
CA VAL A 19 -6.27 -2.25 5.47
C VAL A 19 -5.33 -2.99 6.42
N PHE A 20 -5.04 -4.25 6.12
CA PHE A 20 -4.21 -5.13 6.95
C PHE A 20 -2.90 -5.51 6.27
N LEU A 21 -2.94 -5.72 4.97
CA LEU A 21 -1.84 -6.19 4.15
C LEU A 21 -1.18 -5.03 3.40
N GLY A 22 0.10 -5.16 3.10
CA GLY A 22 0.80 -4.17 2.28
C GLY A 22 0.40 -4.22 0.81
N GLN A 23 0.77 -3.19 0.05
CA GLN A 23 0.52 -3.08 -1.40
C GLN A 23 0.90 -4.34 -2.21
N SER A 24 1.99 -5.02 -1.85
CA SER A 24 2.47 -6.23 -2.51
C SER A 24 1.72 -7.50 -2.10
N GLU A 25 1.24 -7.55 -0.85
CA GLU A 25 0.55 -8.70 -0.27
C GLU A 25 -0.94 -8.70 -0.64
N ALA A 26 -1.56 -7.52 -0.65
CA ALA A 26 -2.94 -7.36 -1.09
C ALA A 26 -3.11 -7.74 -2.57
N ALA A 27 -2.15 -7.35 -3.43
CA ALA A 27 -2.16 -7.72 -4.84
C ALA A 27 -2.00 -9.24 -5.06
N LEU A 28 -1.34 -9.95 -4.14
CA LEU A 28 -1.16 -11.40 -4.23
C LEU A 28 -2.49 -12.15 -4.07
N LEU A 29 -3.38 -11.66 -3.20
CA LEU A 29 -4.72 -12.24 -2.98
C LEU A 29 -5.58 -12.25 -4.25
N ILE A 30 -5.41 -11.24 -5.09
CA ILE A 30 -6.16 -11.06 -6.33
C ILE A 30 -5.35 -11.42 -7.58
N ARG A 31 -4.15 -12.00 -7.42
CA ARG A 31 -3.24 -12.36 -8.50
C ARG A 31 -3.89 -13.08 -9.70
N PRO A 32 -4.75 -14.11 -9.53
CA PRO A 32 -5.35 -14.79 -10.68
C PRO A 32 -6.35 -13.93 -11.46
N TYR A 33 -6.78 -12.80 -10.87
CA TYR A 33 -7.77 -11.91 -11.45
C TYR A 33 -7.17 -10.66 -12.08
N LEU A 34 -5.91 -10.31 -11.76
CA LEU A 34 -5.22 -9.11 -12.25
C LEU A 34 -5.21 -9.01 -13.79
N GLU A 35 -5.01 -10.13 -14.49
CA GLU A 35 -4.98 -10.15 -15.96
C GLU A 35 -6.36 -9.93 -16.60
N LYS A 36 -7.44 -10.10 -15.83
CA LYS A 36 -8.83 -9.97 -16.29
C LYS A 36 -9.47 -8.65 -15.86
N GLN A 37 -8.74 -7.78 -15.16
CA GLN A 37 -9.24 -6.50 -14.69
C GLN A 37 -9.21 -5.44 -15.80
N THR A 38 -10.16 -4.52 -15.76
CA THR A 38 -10.14 -3.31 -16.60
C THR A 38 -9.04 -2.35 -16.15
N ALA A 39 -8.73 -1.35 -16.97
CA ALA A 39 -7.77 -0.32 -16.60
C ALA A 39 -8.20 0.48 -15.35
N SER A 40 -9.51 0.69 -15.15
CA SER A 40 -10.02 1.41 -13.99
C SER A 40 -9.97 0.57 -12.71
N GLU A 41 -10.26 -0.73 -12.80
CA GLU A 41 -10.09 -1.66 -11.68
C GLU A 41 -8.62 -1.76 -11.27
N LEU A 42 -7.69 -1.85 -12.24
CA LEU A 42 -6.26 -1.88 -11.95
C LEU A 42 -5.80 -0.56 -11.30
N HIS A 43 -6.31 0.57 -11.77
CA HIS A 43 -6.03 1.86 -11.14
C HIS A 43 -6.55 1.93 -9.70
N ALA A 44 -7.74 1.38 -9.43
CA ALA A 44 -8.29 1.30 -8.08
C ALA A 44 -7.47 0.40 -7.15
N ILE A 45 -7.02 -0.75 -7.65
CA ILE A 45 -6.12 -1.67 -6.94
C ILE A 45 -4.83 -0.95 -6.56
N MET A 46 -4.17 -0.28 -7.51
CA MET A 46 -2.94 0.46 -7.24
C MET A 46 -3.15 1.62 -6.26
N THR A 47 -4.21 2.42 -6.47
CA THR A 47 -4.53 3.58 -5.63
C THR A 47 -4.81 3.15 -4.19
N SER A 48 -5.55 2.05 -3.99
CA SER A 48 -5.79 1.48 -2.66
C SER A 48 -4.51 0.95 -1.99
N GLY A 49 -3.58 0.41 -2.78
CA GLY A 49 -2.26 -0.04 -2.29
C GLY A 49 -1.40 1.11 -1.76
N PHE A 50 -1.37 2.24 -2.47
CA PHE A 50 -0.61 3.43 -2.05
C PHE A 50 -1.30 4.24 -0.96
N SER A 51 -2.63 4.15 -0.83
CA SER A 51 -3.39 4.93 0.15
C SER A 51 -3.34 4.36 1.56
N CYS A 52 -3.02 3.08 1.72
CA CYS A 52 -3.04 2.39 3.01
C CYS A 52 -1.64 2.07 3.50
N ILE A 53 -1.52 1.97 4.83
CA ILE A 53 -0.29 1.51 5.48
C ILE A 53 -0.42 0.02 5.76
N ALA A 54 0.62 -0.75 5.44
CA ALA A 54 0.68 -2.17 5.76
C ALA A 54 0.60 -2.41 7.28
N GLY A 55 -0.15 -3.43 7.71
CA GLY A 55 -0.22 -3.83 9.12
C GLY A 55 1.14 -4.22 9.70
N SER A 56 2.06 -4.73 8.87
CA SER A 56 3.44 -5.04 9.27
C SER A 56 4.22 -3.82 9.78
N LEU A 57 3.92 -2.63 9.27
CA LEU A 57 4.52 -1.36 9.68
C LEU A 57 3.78 -0.67 10.82
N PHE A 58 2.55 -1.10 11.14
CA PHE A 58 1.73 -0.49 12.18
C PHE A 58 2.45 -0.47 13.53
N ALA A 59 3.01 -1.61 13.95
CA ALA A 59 3.73 -1.73 15.21
C ALA A 59 4.99 -0.84 15.24
N ALA A 60 5.68 -0.71 14.10
CA ALA A 60 6.86 0.15 14.00
C ALA A 60 6.49 1.63 14.19
N TYR A 61 5.42 2.12 13.56
CA TYR A 61 4.97 3.50 13.75
C TYR A 61 4.50 3.78 15.18
N VAL A 62 3.80 2.84 15.80
CA VAL A 62 3.43 2.95 17.21
C VAL A 62 4.68 3.00 18.11
N SER A 63 5.72 2.24 17.79
CA SER A 63 6.99 2.27 18.53
C SER A 63 7.72 3.62 18.41
N PHE A 64 7.53 4.34 17.31
CA PHE A 64 8.03 5.71 17.12
C PHE A 64 7.19 6.78 17.81
N GLY A 65 6.11 6.41 18.50
CA GLY A 65 5.25 7.33 19.26
C GLY A 65 3.98 7.77 18.53
N ALA A 66 3.66 7.19 17.37
CA ALA A 66 2.40 7.49 16.70
C ALA A 66 1.19 6.95 17.47
N CYS A 67 0.10 7.72 17.52
CA CYS A 67 -1.12 7.32 18.21
C CYS A 67 -1.81 6.14 17.49
N PRO A 68 -1.94 4.95 18.12
CA PRO A 68 -2.54 3.78 17.47
C PRO A 68 -3.99 4.02 17.03
N LYS A 69 -4.74 4.85 17.78
CA LYS A 69 -6.14 5.17 17.46
C LYS A 69 -6.25 5.90 16.13
N TYR A 70 -5.38 6.87 15.89
CA TYR A 70 -5.38 7.66 14.65
C TYR A 70 -4.88 6.84 13.46
N LEU A 71 -3.84 6.03 13.66
CA LEU A 71 -3.35 5.13 12.62
C LEU A 71 -4.45 4.16 12.19
N LEU A 72 -5.09 3.47 13.14
CA LEU A 72 -6.15 2.50 12.83
C LEU A 72 -7.35 3.16 12.14
N SER A 73 -7.80 4.32 12.64
CA SER A 73 -8.90 5.05 11.99
C SER A 73 -8.53 5.51 10.59
N SER A 74 -7.29 5.97 10.37
CA SER A 74 -6.83 6.43 9.07
C SER A 74 -6.83 5.30 8.04
N THR A 75 -6.31 4.12 8.39
CA THR A 75 -6.25 2.99 7.47
C THR A 75 -7.64 2.47 7.09
N ILE A 76 -8.58 2.43 8.05
CA ILE A 76 -9.97 2.03 7.76
C ILE A 76 -10.65 3.04 6.83
N MET A 77 -10.38 4.34 7.01
CA MET A 77 -10.93 5.40 6.15
C MET A 77 -10.27 5.45 4.77
N SER A 78 -9.00 5.06 4.65
CA SER A 78 -8.26 5.01 3.37
C SER A 78 -8.87 4.02 2.38
N ALA A 79 -9.42 2.90 2.83
CA ALA A 79 -10.00 1.90 1.93
C ALA A 79 -11.19 2.42 1.08
N PRO A 80 -12.26 3.00 1.66
CA PRO A 80 -13.30 3.63 0.85
C PRO A 80 -12.85 4.95 0.20
N GLY A 81 -11.95 5.70 0.85
CA GLY A 81 -11.43 6.97 0.32
C GLY A 81 -10.62 6.78 -0.96
N SER A 82 -9.78 5.77 -1.01
CA SER A 82 -8.97 5.43 -2.20
C SER A 82 -9.82 4.99 -3.38
N LEU A 83 -10.86 4.19 -3.15
CA LEU A 83 -11.81 3.80 -4.20
C LEU A 83 -12.57 5.02 -4.74
N ALA A 84 -13.02 5.91 -3.86
CA ALA A 84 -13.71 7.14 -4.26
C ALA A 84 -12.79 8.03 -5.10
N CYS A 85 -11.56 8.30 -4.63
CA CYS A 85 -10.58 9.09 -5.37
C CYS A 85 -10.21 8.44 -6.71
N SER A 86 -10.00 7.13 -6.74
CA SER A 86 -9.65 6.39 -7.95
C SER A 86 -10.77 6.48 -8.99
N LYS A 87 -12.03 6.27 -8.61
CA LYS A 87 -13.16 6.30 -9.56
C LYS A 87 -13.53 7.72 -10.01
N ILE A 88 -13.18 8.75 -9.23
CA ILE A 88 -13.28 10.16 -9.68
C ILE A 88 -12.20 10.46 -10.72
N MET A 89 -10.97 10.00 -10.49
CA MET A 89 -9.83 10.29 -11.37
C MET A 89 -9.86 9.46 -12.66
N PHE A 90 -10.19 8.17 -12.55
CA PHE A 90 -10.24 7.23 -13.65
C PHE A 90 -11.52 6.36 -13.55
N PRO A 91 -12.66 6.87 -14.05
CA PRO A 91 -13.94 6.18 -13.94
C PRO A 91 -13.98 4.90 -14.77
N GLU A 92 -14.86 3.98 -14.36
CA GLU A 92 -15.10 2.72 -15.06
C GLU A 92 -15.85 2.98 -16.38
N VAL A 93 -15.28 2.54 -17.51
CA VAL A 93 -15.88 2.69 -18.84
C VAL A 93 -16.09 1.35 -19.56
N GLU A 94 -15.46 0.29 -19.08
CA GLU A 94 -15.50 -1.05 -19.68
C GLU A 94 -16.50 -1.95 -18.94
N GLU A 95 -17.00 -2.99 -19.62
CA GLU A 95 -17.78 -4.02 -18.94
C GLU A 95 -16.85 -4.91 -18.12
N THR A 96 -17.03 -4.85 -16.81
CA THR A 96 -16.24 -5.65 -15.87
C THR A 96 -16.61 -7.12 -15.97
N GLN A 97 -15.59 -7.98 -16.06
CA GLN A 97 -15.75 -9.42 -16.25
C GLN A 97 -16.11 -10.17 -14.96
N ILE A 98 -15.84 -9.57 -13.79
CA ILE A 98 -15.98 -10.22 -12.48
C ILE A 98 -16.83 -9.33 -11.57
N LYS A 99 -18.15 -9.34 -11.81
CA LYS A 99 -19.11 -8.51 -11.07
C LYS A 99 -19.56 -9.12 -9.74
N THR A 100 -19.45 -10.44 -9.55
CA THR A 100 -20.09 -11.15 -8.42
C THR A 100 -19.09 -11.99 -7.64
N THR A 101 -19.26 -12.06 -6.32
CA THR A 101 -18.41 -12.81 -5.38
C THR A 101 -18.39 -14.33 -5.63
N THR A 102 -19.35 -14.86 -6.38
CA THR A 102 -19.45 -16.27 -6.76
C THR A 102 -18.38 -16.74 -7.76
N ASP A 103 -17.77 -15.81 -8.50
CA ASP A 103 -16.70 -16.14 -9.47
C ASP A 103 -15.29 -16.02 -8.86
N LEU A 104 -15.21 -15.72 -7.56
CA LEU A 104 -13.97 -15.50 -6.85
C LEU A 104 -13.51 -16.79 -6.16
N GLU A 105 -12.85 -17.67 -6.90
CA GLU A 105 -12.06 -18.77 -6.35
C GLU A 105 -10.74 -18.22 -5.80
N LEU A 106 -10.63 -18.17 -4.47
CA LEU A 106 -9.34 -17.92 -3.82
C LEU A 106 -8.46 -19.15 -4.01
N PRO A 107 -7.17 -18.98 -4.36
CA PRO A 107 -6.27 -20.11 -4.50
C PRO A 107 -6.22 -20.91 -3.17
N PRO A 108 -6.25 -22.25 -3.23
CA PRO A 108 -6.16 -23.08 -2.03
C PRO A 108 -4.83 -22.79 -1.31
N CYS A 109 -4.85 -22.78 0.03
CA CYS A 109 -3.62 -22.73 0.81
C CYS A 109 -2.78 -23.98 0.49
N GLU A 110 -1.57 -23.76 -0.03
CA GLU A 110 -0.57 -24.83 -0.17
C GLU A 110 0.00 -25.25 1.19
N ASP A 111 -0.04 -24.37 2.18
CA ASP A 111 0.44 -24.65 3.53
C ASP A 111 -0.46 -25.65 4.25
N SER A 112 0.12 -26.75 4.73
CA SER A 112 -0.64 -27.86 5.31
C SER A 112 -0.82 -27.74 6.83
N ASN A 113 -0.06 -26.84 7.49
CA ASN A 113 -0.01 -26.73 8.95
C ASN A 113 0.13 -25.26 9.41
N PRO A 114 -0.55 -24.80 10.48
CA PRO A 114 -0.40 -23.45 11.04
C PRO A 114 1.05 -23.03 11.34
N VAL A 115 1.91 -23.98 11.73
CA VAL A 115 3.33 -23.69 12.00
C VAL A 115 4.09 -23.32 10.72
N GLU A 116 3.72 -23.94 9.60
CA GLU A 116 4.31 -23.68 8.28
C GLU A 116 3.94 -22.27 7.79
N CYS A 117 2.66 -21.87 7.90
CA CYS A 117 2.21 -20.52 7.56
C CYS A 117 2.97 -19.43 8.34
N ILE A 118 3.19 -19.65 9.65
CA ILE A 118 3.92 -18.69 10.50
C ILE A 118 5.38 -18.58 10.04
N SER A 119 6.03 -19.71 9.77
CA SER A 119 7.42 -19.74 9.30
C SER A 119 7.56 -19.05 7.94
N ASN A 120 6.65 -19.35 7.00
CA ASN A 120 6.63 -18.72 5.68
C ASN A 120 6.37 -17.22 5.76
N GLY A 121 5.43 -16.78 6.61
CA GLY A 121 5.17 -15.37 6.88
C GLY A 121 6.38 -14.64 7.49
N ALA A 122 7.10 -15.27 8.42
CA ALA A 122 8.31 -14.71 9.01
C ALA A 122 9.44 -14.53 7.97
N MET A 123 9.63 -15.51 7.09
CA MET A 123 10.61 -15.44 6.01
C MET A 123 10.27 -14.33 4.99
N ALA A 124 9.00 -14.20 4.62
CA ALA A 124 8.54 -13.11 3.75
C ALA A 124 8.75 -11.73 4.41
N GLY A 125 8.44 -11.61 5.70
CA GLY A 125 8.64 -10.38 6.48
C GLY A 125 10.11 -9.96 6.57
N MET A 126 11.05 -10.91 6.65
CA MET A 126 12.48 -10.60 6.71
C MET A 126 12.96 -9.81 5.48
N HIS A 127 12.55 -10.22 4.28
CA HIS A 127 12.92 -9.50 3.06
C HIS A 127 12.34 -8.07 3.05
N LEU A 128 11.10 -7.90 3.51
CA LEU A 128 10.45 -6.61 3.62
C LEU A 128 11.20 -5.66 4.58
N VAL A 129 11.57 -6.14 5.77
CA VAL A 129 12.29 -5.33 6.77
C VAL A 129 13.65 -4.87 6.24
N VAL A 130 14.41 -5.78 5.62
CA VAL A 130 15.73 -5.44 5.02
C VAL A 130 15.57 -4.39 3.92
N ALA A 131 14.56 -4.54 3.05
CA ALA A 131 14.29 -3.58 1.98
C ALA A 131 13.96 -2.19 2.54
N ILE A 132 13.13 -2.11 3.59
CA ILE A 132 12.78 -0.84 4.24
C ILE A 132 14.00 -0.19 4.88
N ALA A 133 14.80 -0.95 5.64
CA ALA A 133 16.00 -0.42 6.28
C ALA A 133 17.01 0.12 5.26
N ALA A 134 17.26 -0.63 4.18
CA ALA A 134 18.15 -0.19 3.11
C ALA A 134 17.64 1.09 2.43
N ASN A 135 16.33 1.16 2.15
CA ASN A 135 15.73 2.33 1.51
C ASN A 135 15.77 3.58 2.41
N LEU A 136 15.56 3.42 3.72
CA LEU A 136 15.69 4.53 4.68
C LEU A 136 17.11 5.09 4.72
N VAL A 137 18.13 4.22 4.76
CA VAL A 137 19.54 4.67 4.73
C VAL A 137 19.83 5.41 3.42
N ALA A 138 19.38 4.88 2.29
CA ALA A 138 19.60 5.51 0.99
C ALA A 138 18.91 6.89 0.88
N LEU A 139 17.64 6.99 1.31
CA LEU A 139 16.88 8.24 1.27
C LEU A 139 17.45 9.30 2.22
N LEU A 140 17.84 8.92 3.44
CA LEU A 140 18.44 9.87 4.40
C LEU A 140 19.82 10.35 3.92
N ALA A 141 20.64 9.46 3.36
CA ALA A 141 21.92 9.84 2.77
C ALA A 141 21.74 10.78 1.56
N PHE A 142 20.74 10.51 0.73
CA PHE A 142 20.40 11.38 -0.40
C PHE A 142 19.89 12.75 0.06
N LEU A 143 19.02 12.80 1.06
CA LEU A 143 18.52 14.04 1.64
C LEU A 143 19.69 14.91 2.16
N GLY A 144 20.57 14.32 2.96
CA GLY A 144 21.75 15.03 3.48
C GLY A 144 22.72 15.49 2.39
N LEU A 145 22.82 14.74 1.28
CA LEU A 145 23.60 15.17 0.11
C LEU A 145 22.97 16.40 -0.56
N VAL A 146 21.65 16.41 -0.75
CA VAL A 146 20.97 17.56 -1.35
C VAL A 146 21.01 18.78 -0.44
N ASP A 147 20.83 18.61 0.86
CA ASP A 147 20.98 19.70 1.84
C ASP A 147 22.40 20.27 1.82
N SER A 148 23.42 19.42 1.78
CA SER A 148 24.82 19.88 1.70
C SER A 148 25.09 20.69 0.43
N ILE A 149 24.49 20.30 -0.70
CA ILE A 149 24.59 21.04 -1.96
C ILE A 149 23.87 22.39 -1.84
N LEU A 150 22.66 22.41 -1.31
CA LEU A 150 21.88 23.63 -1.13
C LEU A 150 22.54 24.62 -0.17
N LEU A 151 23.12 24.14 0.92
CA LEU A 151 23.89 24.95 1.86
C LEU A 151 25.10 25.61 1.17
N TYR A 152 25.85 24.84 0.37
CA TYR A 152 26.98 25.39 -0.39
C TYR A 152 26.55 26.50 -1.37
N PHE A 153 25.42 26.32 -2.06
CA PHE A 153 24.88 27.36 -2.95
C PHE A 153 24.28 28.54 -2.19
N GLY A 154 23.63 28.31 -1.04
CA GLY A 154 23.10 29.35 -0.15
C GLY A 154 24.19 30.27 0.39
N ASP A 155 25.29 29.68 0.88
CA ASP A 155 26.48 30.41 1.34
C ASP A 155 27.09 31.27 0.23
N LEU A 156 27.07 30.79 -1.02
CA LEU A 156 27.57 31.56 -2.18
C LEU A 156 26.72 32.80 -2.49
N ILE A 157 25.41 32.73 -2.23
CA ILE A 157 24.43 33.80 -2.54
C ILE A 157 24.28 34.75 -1.33
N GLY A 158 24.82 34.39 -0.16
CA GLY A 158 24.81 35.22 1.05
C GLY A 158 23.44 35.31 1.73
N GLN A 159 22.50 34.44 1.35
CA GLN A 159 21.27 34.21 2.10
C GLN A 159 21.47 32.96 2.98
N GLY A 160 20.85 32.93 4.16
CA GLY A 160 21.10 31.95 5.23
C GLY A 160 20.95 30.47 4.81
N PRO A 161 21.10 29.51 5.74
CA PRO A 161 21.19 28.09 5.40
C PRO A 161 19.91 27.60 4.70
N TRP A 162 20.01 27.20 3.43
CA TRP A 162 18.93 26.56 2.68
C TRP A 162 18.98 25.05 2.93
N SER A 163 17.90 24.50 3.46
CA SER A 163 17.64 23.05 3.58
C SER A 163 16.40 22.68 2.79
N LEU A 164 16.25 21.39 2.45
CA LEU A 164 15.01 20.82 1.92
C LEU A 164 13.93 20.63 3.01
N GLU A 165 14.32 20.59 4.28
CA GLU A 165 13.43 20.68 5.44
C GLU A 165 12.77 22.06 5.52
#